data_AF-A0A969TQM6-F1
#
_entry.id   AF-A0A969TQM6-F1
#
_cell.length_a   1.000
_cell.length_b   1.000
_cell.length_c   1.000
_cell.angle_alpha   90.00
_cell.angle_beta   90.00
_cell.angle_gamma   90.00
#
_symmetry.space_group_name_H-M   'P 1'
#
loop_
_entity.id
_entity.type
_entity.pdbx_description
1 polymer ?
#
loop_
_entity_poly.entity_id
_entity_poly.type
_entity_poly.pdbx_seq_one_letter_code
_entity_poly.pdbx_strand_id
1 'polypeptide(L)'
;MVQTLHSLVSSLAIAQNESELRSRFMDCARELFEAETWGWKSLNDRFEIVDCELQGVSNTILKHYQEVGCDRDPLMRFAIEHHTPVHEQIIFTSEQWQCSLIYQHVFSRYHIEHIAIAPIIGNGRLLGKMYVART
;
A
#
# COMPACT_ATOMS: atom_id res chain seq x y z
N MET A 1 -17.24 -0.84 -11.04
CA MET A 1 -15.95 -0.22 -11.45
C MET A 1 -16.09 1.26 -11.86
N VAL A 2 -16.64 1.63 -13.04
CA VAL A 2 -16.72 3.07 -13.45
C VAL A 2 -17.59 3.92 -12.50
N GLN A 3 -18.76 3.41 -12.12
CA GLN A 3 -19.63 4.08 -11.13
C GLN A 3 -18.98 4.15 -9.75
N THR A 4 -18.34 3.05 -9.31
CA THR A 4 -17.59 2.97 -8.06
C THR A 4 -16.44 4.00 -8.01
N LEU A 5 -15.70 4.15 -9.11
CA LEU A 5 -14.59 5.11 -9.20
C LEU A 5 -15.08 6.55 -9.18
N HIS A 6 -16.13 6.87 -9.96
CA HIS A 6 -16.73 8.20 -9.95
C HIS A 6 -17.28 8.56 -8.55
N SER A 7 -17.94 7.60 -7.89
CA SER A 7 -18.43 7.75 -6.52
C SER A 7 -17.28 8.00 -5.54
N LEU A 8 -16.20 7.23 -5.63
CA LEU A 8 -15.01 7.45 -4.80
C LEU A 8 -14.42 8.85 -5.03
N VAL A 9 -14.18 9.25 -6.28
CA VAL A 9 -13.62 10.58 -6.59
C VAL A 9 -14.50 11.68 -6.04
N SER A 10 -15.82 11.57 -6.23
CA SER A 10 -16.80 12.54 -5.70
C SER A 10 -16.77 12.57 -4.16
N SER A 11 -16.63 11.41 -3.53
CA SER A 11 -16.54 11.26 -2.09
C SER A 11 -15.25 11.88 -1.53
N LEU A 12 -14.10 11.54 -2.10
CA LEU A 12 -12.81 12.09 -1.67
C LEU A 12 -12.76 13.63 -1.82
N ALA A 13 -13.38 14.17 -2.88
CA ALA A 13 -13.38 15.62 -3.15
C ALA A 13 -14.10 16.47 -2.09
N ILE A 14 -15.04 15.88 -1.34
CA ILE A 14 -15.79 16.59 -0.30
C ILE A 14 -15.31 16.27 1.12
N ALA A 15 -14.27 15.45 1.27
CA ALA A 15 -13.68 15.13 2.57
C ALA A 15 -13.10 16.39 3.22
N GLN A 16 -13.43 16.62 4.49
CA GLN A 16 -13.06 17.84 5.22
C GLN A 16 -11.69 17.72 5.91
N ASN A 17 -11.17 16.50 6.04
CA ASN A 17 -9.89 16.23 6.69
C ASN A 17 -9.30 14.90 6.21
N GLU A 18 -8.05 14.66 6.61
CA GLU A 18 -7.29 13.44 6.29
C GLU A 18 -8.00 12.15 6.75
N SER A 19 -8.56 12.15 7.96
CA SER A 19 -9.25 10.97 8.52
C SER A 19 -10.46 10.57 7.68
N GLU A 20 -11.21 11.55 7.19
CA GLU A 20 -12.38 11.32 6.34
C GLU A 20 -11.97 10.85 4.94
N LEU A 21 -10.90 11.44 4.37
CA LEU A 21 -10.34 11.01 3.09
C LEU A 21 -9.90 9.54 3.17
N ARG A 22 -9.20 9.17 4.24
CA ARG A 22 -8.79 7.79 4.53
C ARG A 22 -9.98 6.84 4.60
N SER A 23 -10.97 7.14 5.44
CA SER A 23 -12.14 6.28 5.64
C SER A 23 -12.83 5.99 4.31
N ARG A 24 -13.07 7.04 3.50
CA ARG A 24 -13.73 6.93 2.20
C ARG A 24 -12.93 6.07 1.21
N PHE A 25 -11.61 6.15 1.23
CA PHE A 25 -10.76 5.23 0.46
C PHE A 25 -10.88 3.79 0.96
N MET A 26 -10.77 3.58 2.27
CA MET A 26 -10.83 2.25 2.88
C MET A 26 -12.15 1.52 2.61
N ASP A 27 -13.26 2.26 2.55
CA ASP A 27 -14.60 1.73 2.26
C ASP A 27 -14.75 1.24 0.82
N CYS A 28 -14.03 1.84 -0.14
CA CYS A 28 -14.16 1.52 -1.57
C CYS A 28 -13.02 0.67 -2.14
N ALA A 29 -11.85 0.66 -1.49
CA ALA A 29 -10.63 0.04 -2.03
C ALA A 29 -10.80 -1.45 -2.36
N ARG A 30 -11.50 -2.19 -1.49
CA ARG A 30 -11.80 -3.62 -1.74
C ARG A 30 -12.53 -3.82 -3.07
N GLU A 31 -13.62 -3.09 -3.31
CA GLU A 31 -14.44 -3.26 -4.52
C GLU A 31 -13.73 -2.76 -5.77
N LEU A 32 -12.99 -1.65 -5.66
CA LEU A 32 -12.33 -1.03 -6.81
C LEU A 32 -11.16 -1.85 -7.34
N PHE A 33 -10.39 -2.46 -6.43
CA PHE A 33 -9.17 -3.17 -6.77
C PHE A 33 -9.31 -4.68 -6.65
N GLU A 34 -10.50 -5.17 -6.32
CA GLU A 34 -10.75 -6.58 -5.98
C GLU A 34 -9.75 -7.10 -4.94
N ALA A 35 -9.42 -6.23 -3.98
CA ALA A 35 -8.35 -6.46 -3.03
C ALA A 35 -8.83 -7.32 -1.86
N GLU A 36 -8.01 -8.28 -1.45
CA GLU A 36 -8.26 -9.07 -0.24
C GLU A 36 -7.60 -8.44 0.98
N THR A 37 -6.47 -7.78 0.78
CA THR A 37 -5.76 -6.99 1.78
C THR A 37 -5.55 -5.58 1.25
N TRP A 38 -5.91 -4.56 2.02
CA TRP A 38 -5.68 -3.18 1.63
C TRP A 38 -5.45 -2.31 2.85
N GLY A 39 -4.86 -1.15 2.62
CA GLY A 39 -4.61 -0.23 3.70
C GLY A 39 -3.73 0.92 3.28
N TRP A 40 -3.32 1.65 4.30
CA TRP A 40 -2.41 2.76 4.15
C TRP A 40 -1.49 2.86 5.37
N LYS A 41 -0.36 3.52 5.19
CA LYS A 41 0.64 3.75 6.24
C LYS A 41 1.16 5.17 6.12
N SER A 42 1.18 5.89 7.23
CA SER A 42 1.84 7.19 7.33
C SER A 42 3.30 6.98 7.72
N LEU A 43 4.18 7.76 7.10
CA LEU A 43 5.62 7.69 7.29
C LEU A 43 6.13 9.01 7.87
N ASN A 44 7.12 8.95 8.75
CA ASN A 44 7.88 10.13 9.15
C ASN A 44 9.03 10.42 8.16
N ASP A 45 9.79 11.47 8.44
CA ASP A 45 10.94 11.91 7.63
C ASP A 45 12.09 10.90 7.54
N ARG A 46 12.07 9.86 8.39
CA ARG A 46 13.02 8.75 8.38
C ARG A 46 12.46 7.50 7.70
N PHE A 47 11.30 7.61 7.04
CA PHE A 47 10.58 6.51 6.41
C PHE A 47 10.12 5.42 7.40
N GLU A 48 9.97 5.78 8.68
CA GLU A 48 9.43 4.90 9.71
C GLU A 48 7.90 5.02 9.73
N ILE A 49 7.21 3.89 9.94
CA ILE A 49 5.75 3.85 10.04
C ILE A 49 5.30 4.48 11.36
N VAL A 50 4.50 5.55 11.28
CA VAL A 50 3.96 6.26 12.46
C VAL A 50 2.47 6.02 12.69
N ASP A 51 1.72 5.77 11.61
CA ASP A 51 0.33 5.33 11.67
C ASP A 51 0.10 4.27 10.60
N CYS A 52 -0.80 3.34 10.86
CA CYS A 52 -1.18 2.32 9.90
C CYS A 52 -2.64 1.93 10.09
N GLU A 53 -3.34 1.84 8.97
CA GLU A 53 -4.63 1.18 8.90
C GLU A 53 -4.59 0.09 7.84
N LEU A 54 -5.13 -1.06 8.19
CA LEU A 54 -4.98 -2.29 7.44
C LEU A 54 -6.25 -3.11 7.58
N GLN A 55 -6.72 -3.66 6.47
CA GLN A 55 -7.85 -4.56 6.38
C GLN A 55 -7.43 -5.83 5.63
N GLY A 56 -8.06 -6.95 5.95
CA GLY A 56 -7.84 -8.22 5.27
C GLY A 56 -6.66 -9.06 5.76
N VAL A 57 -5.87 -8.57 6.71
CA VAL A 57 -4.74 -9.32 7.29
C VAL A 57 -4.50 -8.93 8.75
N SER A 58 -3.82 -9.80 9.49
CA SER A 58 -3.44 -9.55 10.89
C SER A 58 -2.45 -8.39 11.00
N ASN A 59 -2.63 -7.53 12.01
CA ASN A 59 -1.69 -6.47 12.37
C ASN A 59 -0.25 -6.97 12.65
N THR A 60 -0.06 -8.26 12.88
CA THR A 60 1.29 -8.86 13.03
C THR A 60 2.16 -8.69 11.78
N ILE A 61 1.57 -8.51 10.59
CA ILE A 61 2.32 -8.26 9.35
C ILE A 61 3.19 -7.00 9.45
N LEU A 62 2.75 -6.00 10.23
CA LEU A 62 3.51 -4.78 10.46
C LEU A 62 4.84 -5.08 11.13
N LYS A 63 4.85 -5.98 12.11
CA LYS A 63 6.07 -6.37 12.82
C LYS A 63 7.06 -7.03 11.88
N HIS A 64 6.60 -7.98 11.05
CA HIS A 64 7.46 -8.63 10.06
C HIS A 64 7.93 -7.67 8.97
N TYR A 65 7.06 -6.73 8.56
CA TYR A 65 7.44 -5.69 7.61
C TYR A 65 8.50 -4.73 8.20
N GLN A 66 8.39 -4.35 9.47
CA GLN A 66 9.36 -3.51 10.16
C GLN A 66 10.74 -4.17 10.30
N GLU A 67 10.80 -5.50 10.42
CA GLU A 67 12.07 -6.25 10.41
C GLU A 67 12.81 -6.09 9.08
N VAL A 68 12.08 -5.94 7.96
CA VAL A 68 12.65 -5.61 6.64
C VAL A 68 12.92 -4.12 6.53
N GLY A 69 12.00 -3.25 6.90
CA GLY A 69 12.15 -1.80 6.79
C GLY A 69 11.72 -1.25 5.43
N CYS A 70 11.16 -0.03 5.45
CA CYS A 70 10.56 0.63 4.27
C CYS A 70 11.59 0.97 3.18
N ASP A 71 12.80 1.34 3.58
CA ASP A 71 13.93 1.69 2.73
C ASP A 71 14.56 0.48 2.01
N ARG A 72 14.38 -0.71 2.56
CA ARG A 72 14.84 -1.99 2.00
C ARG A 72 13.77 -2.72 1.18
N ASP A 73 12.53 -2.23 1.18
CA ASP A 73 11.45 -2.72 0.32
C ASP A 73 11.67 -2.23 -1.13
N PRO A 74 11.96 -3.13 -2.10
CA PRO A 74 12.22 -2.73 -3.48
C PRO A 74 11.06 -2.03 -4.15
N LEU A 75 9.82 -2.40 -3.79
CA LEU A 75 8.62 -1.73 -4.30
C LEU A 75 8.63 -0.28 -3.82
N MET A 76 8.83 -0.08 -2.51
CA MET A 76 8.85 1.27 -1.93
C MET A 76 9.96 2.13 -2.51
N ARG A 77 11.15 1.57 -2.68
CA ARG A 77 12.27 2.29 -3.29
C ARG A 77 11.88 2.79 -4.68
N PHE A 78 11.32 1.92 -5.51
CA PHE A 78 10.85 2.30 -6.84
C PHE A 78 9.76 3.38 -6.79
N ALA A 79 8.76 3.20 -5.93
CA ALA A 79 7.67 4.17 -5.77
C ALA A 79 8.17 5.56 -5.35
N ILE A 80 9.19 5.61 -4.49
CA ILE A 80 9.81 6.84 -4.02
C ILE A 80 10.66 7.47 -5.13
N GLU A 81 11.53 6.70 -5.78
CA GLU A 81 12.42 7.20 -6.84
C GLU A 81 11.65 7.75 -8.04
N HIS A 82 10.51 7.15 -8.37
CA HIS A 82 9.71 7.50 -9.55
C HIS A 82 8.43 8.27 -9.23
N HIS A 83 8.12 8.51 -7.95
CA HIS A 83 6.88 9.15 -7.49
C HIS A 83 5.61 8.58 -8.15
N THR A 84 5.56 7.25 -8.32
CA THR A 84 4.48 6.55 -9.05
C THR A 84 3.99 5.33 -8.27
N PRO A 85 2.72 4.92 -8.42
CA PRO A 85 2.29 3.60 -8.01
C PRO A 85 3.09 2.49 -8.71
N VAL A 86 3.32 1.39 -8.01
CA VAL A 86 4.04 0.22 -8.53
C VAL A 86 3.35 -1.08 -8.10
N HIS A 87 3.08 -1.93 -9.08
CA HIS A 87 2.71 -3.34 -8.89
C HIS A 87 3.98 -4.19 -8.90
N GLU A 88 4.03 -5.29 -8.15
CA GLU A 88 5.27 -6.08 -7.99
C GLU A 88 5.85 -6.56 -9.33
N GLN A 89 4.98 -6.85 -10.30
CA GLN A 89 5.38 -7.29 -11.63
C GLN A 89 6.05 -6.23 -12.51
N ILE A 90 6.07 -4.96 -12.08
CA ILE A 90 6.85 -3.92 -12.76
C ILE A 90 8.35 -4.11 -12.48
N ILE A 91 8.70 -4.63 -11.31
CA ILE A 91 10.10 -4.81 -10.88
C ILE A 91 10.56 -6.26 -11.06
N PHE A 92 9.66 -7.21 -10.84
CA PHE A 92 9.98 -8.62 -10.77
C PHE A 92 9.17 -9.43 -11.79
N THR A 93 9.76 -10.50 -12.32
CA THR A 93 8.94 -11.62 -12.80
C THR A 93 8.25 -12.30 -11.62
N SER A 94 7.19 -13.09 -11.85
CA SER A 94 6.53 -13.83 -10.76
C SER A 94 7.50 -14.72 -9.98
N GLU A 95 8.46 -15.37 -10.67
CA GLU A 95 9.49 -16.19 -10.03
C GLU A 95 10.44 -15.35 -9.17
N GLN A 96 10.92 -14.22 -9.71
CA GLN A 96 11.78 -13.30 -8.96
C GLN A 96 11.09 -12.71 -7.73
N TRP A 97 9.79 -12.43 -7.84
CA TRP A 97 8.99 -11.92 -6.73
C TRP A 97 8.95 -12.93 -5.58
N GLN A 98 8.62 -14.19 -5.88
CA GLN A 98 8.57 -15.27 -4.88
C GLN A 98 9.93 -15.58 -4.25
N CYS A 99 11.02 -15.32 -4.99
CA CYS A 99 12.39 -15.42 -4.46
C CYS A 99 12.88 -14.16 -3.73
N SER A 100 12.12 -13.06 -3.76
CA SER A 100 12.54 -11.81 -3.12
C SER A 100 12.54 -11.95 -1.59
N LEU A 101 13.49 -11.27 -0.94
CA LEU A 101 13.62 -11.29 0.51
C LEU A 101 12.33 -10.80 1.19
N ILE A 102 11.68 -9.77 0.63
CA ILE A 102 10.47 -9.22 1.22
C ILE A 102 9.26 -10.15 1.08
N TYR A 103 9.14 -10.88 -0.02
CA TYR A 103 8.10 -11.90 -0.17
C TYR A 103 8.31 -13.05 0.81
N GLN A 104 9.52 -13.61 0.86
CA GLN A 104 9.82 -14.75 1.74
C GLN A 104 9.70 -14.38 3.22
N HIS A 105 10.08 -13.17 3.61
CA HIS A 105 10.05 -12.75 5.01
C HIS A 105 8.68 -12.25 5.46
N VAL A 106 7.92 -11.61 4.57
CA VAL A 106 6.67 -10.92 4.91
C VAL A 106 5.48 -11.55 4.18
N PHE A 107 5.39 -11.38 2.86
CA PHE A 107 4.13 -11.59 2.13
C PHE A 107 3.70 -13.06 2.05
N SER A 108 4.64 -13.99 1.92
CA SER A 108 4.36 -15.44 1.90
C SER A 108 3.67 -15.94 3.17
N ARG A 109 3.97 -15.37 4.34
CA ARG A 109 3.35 -15.75 5.63
C ARG A 109 1.86 -15.44 5.71
N TYR A 110 1.42 -14.52 4.87
CA TYR A 110 0.04 -14.05 4.79
C TYR A 110 -0.61 -14.39 3.45
N HIS A 111 0.03 -15.25 2.65
CA HIS A 111 -0.42 -15.67 1.32
C HIS A 111 -0.67 -14.49 0.36
N ILE A 112 0.03 -13.37 0.54
CA ILE A 112 -0.10 -12.23 -0.38
C ILE A 112 0.76 -12.52 -1.62
N GLU A 113 0.12 -12.90 -2.72
CA GLU A 113 0.81 -13.23 -3.98
C GLU A 113 1.05 -12.00 -4.85
N HIS A 114 0.11 -11.06 -4.84
CA HIS A 114 0.19 -9.83 -5.63
C HIS A 114 -0.01 -8.59 -4.75
N ILE A 115 0.75 -7.53 -5.01
CA ILE A 115 0.69 -6.28 -4.27
C ILE A 115 1.02 -5.07 -5.16
N ALA A 116 0.10 -4.12 -5.19
CA ALA A 116 0.37 -2.77 -5.66
C ALA A 116 0.50 -1.82 -4.47
N ILE A 117 1.50 -0.94 -4.55
CA ILE A 117 1.68 0.16 -3.61
C ILE A 117 1.58 1.49 -4.36
N ALA A 118 1.08 2.52 -3.70
CA ALA A 118 1.03 3.87 -4.21
C ALA A 118 1.61 4.84 -3.16
N PRO A 119 2.61 5.66 -3.51
CA PRO A 119 3.16 6.63 -2.57
C PRO A 119 2.14 7.76 -2.35
N ILE A 120 2.00 8.20 -1.10
CA ILE A 120 1.24 9.40 -0.75
C ILE A 120 2.25 10.54 -0.66
N ILE A 121 2.20 11.46 -1.62
CA ILE A 121 3.08 12.61 -1.71
C ILE A 121 2.30 13.89 -1.37
N GLY A 122 2.83 14.72 -0.49
CA GLY A 122 2.29 16.03 -0.17
C GLY A 122 3.41 17.03 0.07
N ASN A 123 3.25 18.26 -0.42
CA ASN A 123 4.28 19.32 -0.37
C ASN A 123 5.66 18.85 -0.87
N GLY A 124 5.69 17.99 -1.90
CA GLY A 124 6.92 17.43 -2.47
C GLY A 124 7.63 16.40 -1.58
N ARG A 125 6.97 15.88 -0.54
CA ARG A 125 7.54 14.91 0.41
C ARG A 125 6.68 13.65 0.47
N LEU A 126 7.33 12.51 0.72
CA LEU A 126 6.63 11.27 1.01
C LEU A 126 5.99 11.36 2.40
N LEU A 127 4.66 11.32 2.45
CA LEU A 127 3.88 11.31 3.68
C LEU A 127 3.47 9.90 4.09
N GLY A 128 3.47 8.96 3.14
CA GLY A 128 2.96 7.63 3.39
C GLY A 128 2.83 6.78 2.15
N LYS A 129 2.03 5.74 2.24
CA LYS A 129 1.66 4.87 1.12
C LYS A 129 0.27 4.27 1.31
N MET A 130 -0.39 3.99 0.20
CA MET A 130 -1.51 3.07 0.10
C MET A 130 -1.04 1.76 -0.49
N TYR A 131 -1.75 0.67 -0.22
CA TYR A 131 -1.49 -0.61 -0.84
C TYR A 131 -2.75 -1.43 -0.96
N VAL A 132 -2.77 -2.25 -2.00
CA VAL A 132 -3.81 -3.23 -2.28
C VAL A 132 -3.13 -4.53 -2.69
N ALA A 133 -3.65 -5.64 -2.20
CA ALA A 133 -3.04 -6.95 -2.34
C ALA A 133 -4.10 -8.05 -2.44
N ARG A 134 -3.72 -9.15 -3.08
CA ARG A 134 -4.54 -10.36 -3.24
C ARG A 134 -3.67 -11.62 -3.14
N THR A 135 -4.31 -12.73 -2.83
CA THR A 135 -3.79 -14.08 -3.07
C THR A 135 -3.74 -14.40 -4.56
#